data_AF-A0A517Q3W7-F1
#
_entry.id   AF-A0A517Q3W7-F1
#
_cell.length_a   1.000
_cell.length_b   1.000
_cell.length_c   1.000
_cell.angle_alpha   90.00
_cell.angle_beta   90.00
_cell.angle_gamma   90.00
#
_symmetry.space_group_name_H-M   'P 1'
#
loop_
_entity.id
_entity.type
_entity.pdbx_description
1 polymer ?
#
loop_
_entity_poly.entity_id
_entity_poly.type
_entity_poly.pdbx_seq_one_letter_code
_entity_poly.pdbx_strand_id
1 'polypeptide(L)'
;MNLFVKQFAALATAVTVSFSASLSYSADQKNIVETAVEAGSFKTLATALKEAELVSALQGKGPFTVFAPTDAAFKKLPEGTLKTLLKPENKSKLAAILTYHVVPGKVTAAEVTKLSGATTLNGQRVDIMTQDGKVMVDGATVVKTDIKCSNGIIHVIDQVILPADKNLVETASAAGQFKTLLTAATEAGLAETLANKGPFTVFAPTDKAFAKLPEGTLESLLKPENKQKLAAILKYHVVAGRVYSEDALSAGEAKTLQGSKVKISATGGVAKVNQAKILKTDIDASNGVIHVIDAVLMPSKDKKLTASEACHKIREAVAEGASLYNCGHYHQTATLYRKTMQNVLTGVEDMPAEVSTQMRQALAHSKNMHCASQQAWTLRNALDHAYARMSAL
;
A
#
# COMPACT_ATOMS: atom_id res chain seq x y z
N MET A 1 -87.04 -2.90 -53.11
CA MET A 1 -88.27 -2.39 -52.48
C MET A 1 -88.26 -2.84 -51.02
N ASN A 2 -88.13 -1.86 -50.14
CA ASN A 2 -88.39 -1.84 -48.69
C ASN A 2 -87.72 -2.89 -47.78
N LEU A 3 -86.77 -2.50 -46.91
CA LEU A 3 -86.88 -1.67 -45.69
C LEU A 3 -87.35 -2.47 -44.45
N PHE A 4 -86.51 -2.44 -43.41
CA PHE A 4 -86.82 -2.19 -41.99
C PHE A 4 -87.58 -3.30 -41.21
N VAL A 5 -87.33 -3.63 -39.92
CA VAL A 5 -86.39 -3.15 -38.90
C VAL A 5 -86.54 -3.99 -37.61
N LYS A 6 -85.57 -3.84 -36.66
CA LYS A 6 -85.65 -4.05 -35.18
C LYS A 6 -85.63 -5.50 -34.64
N GLN A 7 -85.01 -5.85 -33.51
CA GLN A 7 -84.14 -5.22 -32.51
C GLN A 7 -83.69 -6.30 -31.50
N PHE A 8 -82.51 -6.12 -30.88
CA PHE A 8 -82.07 -6.57 -29.55
C PHE A 8 -82.18 -8.03 -29.09
N ALA A 9 -81.01 -8.67 -28.88
CA ALA A 9 -80.40 -8.89 -27.56
C ALA A 9 -79.31 -9.99 -27.66
N ALA A 10 -78.04 -9.58 -27.56
CA ALA A 10 -76.90 -10.48 -27.56
C ALA A 10 -76.76 -11.17 -26.19
N LEU A 11 -76.94 -12.49 -26.16
CA LEU A 11 -76.65 -13.33 -25.00
C LEU A 11 -75.14 -13.62 -24.99
N ALA A 12 -74.40 -12.88 -24.16
CA ALA A 12 -72.97 -13.11 -23.96
C ALA A 12 -72.75 -14.41 -23.17
N THR A 13 -72.19 -15.42 -23.84
CA THR A 13 -71.74 -16.66 -23.22
C THR A 13 -70.46 -16.38 -22.43
N ALA A 14 -70.54 -16.51 -21.11
CA ALA A 14 -69.42 -16.36 -20.20
C ALA A 14 -68.41 -17.50 -20.41
N VAL A 15 -67.29 -17.19 -21.07
CA VAL A 15 -66.10 -18.04 -21.05
C VAL A 15 -65.42 -17.83 -19.71
N THR A 16 -65.54 -18.81 -18.82
CA THR A 16 -64.76 -18.88 -17.58
C THR A 16 -63.30 -19.16 -17.94
N VAL A 17 -62.53 -18.09 -18.13
CA VAL A 17 -61.07 -18.18 -18.14
C VAL A 17 -60.65 -18.46 -16.69
N SER A 18 -60.35 -19.72 -16.39
CA SER A 18 -59.64 -20.08 -15.16
C SER A 18 -58.25 -19.44 -15.21
N PHE A 19 -58.15 -18.24 -14.68
CA PHE A 19 -56.88 -17.61 -14.35
C PHE A 19 -56.28 -18.42 -13.21
N SER A 20 -55.55 -19.48 -13.57
CA SER A 20 -54.61 -20.11 -12.67
C SER A 20 -53.55 -19.04 -12.42
N ALA A 21 -53.74 -18.27 -11.36
CA ALA A 21 -52.67 -17.51 -10.76
C ALA A 21 -51.62 -18.53 -10.35
N SER A 22 -50.68 -18.79 -11.25
CA SER A 22 -49.36 -19.27 -10.90
C SER A 22 -48.83 -18.23 -9.92
N LEU A 23 -49.08 -18.43 -8.63
CA LEU A 23 -48.20 -17.97 -7.59
C LEU A 23 -46.87 -18.61 -7.92
N SER A 24 -46.11 -17.93 -8.79
CA SER A 24 -44.67 -18.03 -8.81
C SER A 24 -44.26 -17.71 -7.39
N TYR A 25 -44.14 -18.75 -6.56
CA TYR A 25 -43.35 -18.75 -5.36
C TYR A 25 -41.94 -18.49 -5.86
N SER A 26 -41.64 -17.21 -6.09
CA SER A 26 -40.27 -16.74 -6.17
C SER A 26 -39.64 -17.29 -4.92
N ALA A 27 -38.72 -18.25 -5.07
CA ALA A 27 -38.00 -18.81 -3.96
C ALA A 27 -37.38 -17.63 -3.23
N ASP A 28 -38.04 -17.22 -2.15
CA ASP A 28 -37.69 -16.08 -1.34
C ASP A 28 -36.35 -16.47 -0.72
N GLN A 29 -35.27 -16.06 -1.38
CA GLN A 29 -33.95 -16.38 -0.91
C GLN A 29 -33.84 -15.71 0.45
N LYS A 30 -33.73 -16.52 1.50
CA LYS A 30 -33.61 -16.04 2.87
C LYS A 30 -32.41 -15.08 2.97
N ASN A 31 -32.56 -14.04 3.77
CA ASN A 31 -31.45 -13.10 3.97
C ASN A 31 -30.28 -13.80 4.70
N ILE A 32 -29.10 -13.18 4.69
CA ILE A 32 -27.90 -13.72 5.37
C ILE A 32 -28.20 -14.10 6.83
N VAL A 33 -29.01 -13.32 7.53
CA VAL A 33 -29.33 -13.50 8.96
C VAL A 33 -30.27 -14.70 9.16
N GLU A 34 -31.29 -14.84 8.33
CA GLU A 34 -32.24 -15.96 8.34
C GLU A 34 -31.57 -17.27 7.96
N THR A 35 -30.69 -17.25 6.96
CA THR A 35 -29.89 -18.41 6.55
C THR A 35 -28.94 -18.85 7.67
N ALA A 36 -28.35 -17.91 8.40
CA ALA A 36 -27.50 -18.20 9.55
C ALA A 36 -28.30 -18.79 10.73
N VAL A 37 -29.50 -18.28 11.00
CA VAL A 37 -30.38 -18.78 12.07
C VAL A 37 -30.90 -20.19 11.75
N GLU A 38 -31.27 -20.46 10.50
CA GLU A 38 -31.81 -21.75 10.07
C GLU A 38 -30.74 -22.86 10.01
N ALA A 39 -29.49 -22.51 9.67
CA ALA A 39 -28.39 -23.47 9.68
C ALA A 39 -27.99 -23.94 11.10
N GLY A 40 -28.56 -23.35 12.16
CA GLY A 40 -28.48 -23.80 13.55
C GLY A 40 -27.10 -23.73 14.21
N SER A 41 -26.04 -23.51 13.42
CA SER A 41 -24.62 -23.56 13.78
C SER A 41 -23.96 -22.17 13.85
N PHE A 42 -24.76 -21.10 13.73
CA PHE A 42 -24.33 -19.69 13.74
C PHE A 42 -25.05 -18.87 14.82
N LYS A 43 -25.56 -19.53 15.87
CA LYS A 43 -26.34 -18.85 16.93
C LYS A 43 -25.51 -17.75 17.60
N THR A 44 -24.23 -18.02 17.82
CA THR A 44 -23.29 -17.06 18.43
C THR A 44 -23.13 -15.81 17.55
N LEU A 45 -23.03 -15.98 16.24
CA LEU A 45 -22.89 -14.89 15.28
C LEU A 45 -24.18 -14.07 15.15
N ALA A 46 -25.34 -14.72 15.14
CA ALA A 46 -26.63 -14.02 15.12
C ALA A 46 -26.85 -13.17 16.38
N THR A 47 -26.46 -13.67 17.55
CA THR A 47 -26.48 -12.88 18.80
C THR A 47 -25.49 -11.71 18.74
N ALA A 48 -24.26 -11.95 18.26
CA ALA A 48 -23.26 -10.89 18.10
C ALA A 48 -23.73 -9.77 17.16
N LEU A 49 -24.38 -10.12 16.04
CA LEU A 49 -24.95 -9.16 15.10
C LEU A 49 -26.06 -8.30 15.73
N LYS A 50 -26.92 -8.90 16.56
CA LYS A 50 -27.96 -8.18 17.31
C LYS A 50 -27.35 -7.21 18.31
N GLU A 51 -26.35 -7.65 19.08
CA GLU A 51 -25.67 -6.81 20.07
C GLU A 51 -24.86 -5.65 19.46
N ALA A 52 -24.32 -5.87 18.25
CA ALA A 52 -23.58 -4.85 17.49
C ALA A 52 -24.48 -3.94 16.63
N GLU A 53 -25.81 -4.13 16.64
CA GLU A 53 -26.79 -3.38 15.83
C GLU A 53 -26.52 -3.38 14.31
N LEU A 54 -25.69 -4.32 13.82
CA LEU A 54 -25.30 -4.44 12.42
C LEU A 54 -26.31 -5.22 11.56
N VAL A 55 -27.37 -5.75 12.18
CA VAL A 55 -28.44 -6.51 11.50
C VAL A 55 -29.06 -5.68 10.37
N SER A 56 -29.35 -4.39 10.61
CA SER A 56 -29.95 -3.50 9.62
C SER A 56 -28.99 -3.17 8.47
N ALA A 57 -27.69 -3.02 8.77
CA ALA A 57 -26.66 -2.75 7.77
C ALA A 57 -26.45 -3.95 6.81
N LEU A 58 -26.46 -5.17 7.36
CA LEU A 58 -26.33 -6.40 6.56
C LEU A 58 -27.62 -6.80 5.85
N GLN A 59 -28.78 -6.31 6.28
CA GLN A 59 -30.06 -6.44 5.57
C GLN A 59 -30.23 -5.42 4.42
N GLY A 60 -29.26 -4.53 4.21
CA GLY A 60 -29.29 -3.52 3.14
C GLY A 60 -29.29 -4.10 1.72
N LYS A 61 -29.65 -3.26 0.73
CA LYS A 61 -29.59 -3.59 -0.70
C LYS A 61 -28.14 -3.59 -1.19
N GLY A 62 -27.47 -4.72 -1.11
CA GLY A 62 -26.19 -4.93 -1.77
C GLY A 62 -25.81 -6.40 -1.73
N PRO A 63 -25.03 -6.92 -2.69
CA PRO A 63 -24.41 -8.22 -2.50
C PRO A 63 -23.28 -8.08 -1.48
N PHE A 64 -23.37 -8.81 -0.36
CA PHE A 64 -22.31 -8.93 0.63
C PHE A 64 -21.73 -10.34 0.60
N THR A 65 -20.43 -10.47 0.84
CA THR A 65 -19.80 -11.77 1.09
C THR A 65 -19.45 -11.86 2.56
N VAL A 66 -20.03 -12.81 3.28
CA VAL A 66 -19.85 -12.96 4.73
C VAL A 66 -19.08 -14.23 5.01
N PHE A 67 -17.92 -14.08 5.66
CA PHE A 67 -17.17 -15.20 6.21
C PHE A 67 -17.75 -15.53 7.59
N ALA A 68 -18.61 -16.54 7.68
CA ALA A 68 -19.31 -16.88 8.90
C ALA A 68 -18.57 -17.99 9.68
N PRO A 69 -17.96 -17.69 10.84
CA PRO A 69 -17.41 -18.72 11.71
C PRO A 69 -18.51 -19.59 12.32
N THR A 70 -18.26 -20.89 12.39
CA THR A 70 -19.14 -21.84 13.08
C THR A 70 -19.09 -21.66 14.60
N ASP A 71 -20.10 -22.14 15.33
CA ASP A 71 -20.05 -22.18 16.80
C ASP A 71 -18.83 -22.96 17.34
N ALA A 72 -18.31 -23.93 16.58
CA ALA A 72 -17.06 -24.64 16.90
C ALA A 72 -15.82 -23.74 16.75
N ALA A 73 -15.80 -22.85 15.76
CA ALA A 73 -14.76 -21.85 15.58
C ALA A 73 -14.69 -20.88 16.76
N PHE A 74 -15.86 -20.44 17.25
CA PHE A 74 -15.96 -19.61 18.45
C PHE A 74 -15.42 -20.31 19.71
N LYS A 75 -15.62 -21.64 19.84
CA LYS A 75 -15.07 -22.42 20.96
C LYS A 75 -13.55 -22.61 20.89
N LYS A 76 -12.93 -22.49 19.71
CA LYS A 76 -11.47 -22.53 19.56
C LYS A 76 -10.78 -21.24 20.05
N LEU A 77 -11.53 -20.15 20.24
CA LEU A 77 -10.97 -18.93 20.80
C LEU A 77 -10.56 -19.16 22.27
N PRO A 78 -9.47 -18.52 22.74
CA PRO A 78 -9.06 -18.60 24.14
C PRO A 78 -10.21 -18.25 25.08
N GLU A 79 -10.35 -19.01 26.16
CA GLU A 79 -11.39 -18.78 27.16
C GLU A 79 -11.27 -17.36 27.73
N GLY A 80 -12.35 -16.58 27.62
CA GLY A 80 -12.40 -15.18 28.07
C GLY A 80 -12.45 -14.15 26.93
N THR A 81 -11.99 -14.47 25.73
CA THR A 81 -12.05 -13.56 24.57
C THR A 81 -13.50 -13.27 24.18
N LEU A 82 -14.33 -14.30 24.02
CA LEU A 82 -15.76 -14.16 23.73
C LEU A 82 -16.51 -13.39 24.82
N LYS A 83 -16.25 -13.71 26.10
CA LYS A 83 -16.88 -13.01 27.23
C LYS A 83 -16.49 -11.54 27.26
N THR A 84 -15.26 -11.22 26.87
CA THR A 84 -14.79 -9.84 26.78
C THR A 84 -15.41 -9.12 25.59
N LEU A 85 -15.48 -9.75 24.42
CA LEU A 85 -16.07 -9.19 23.20
C LEU A 85 -17.58 -8.97 23.31
N LEU A 86 -18.29 -9.80 24.08
CA LEU A 86 -19.72 -9.66 24.34
C LEU A 86 -20.06 -8.64 25.44
N LYS A 87 -19.05 -7.97 26.06
CA LYS A 87 -19.33 -6.89 27.00
C LYS A 87 -19.83 -5.65 26.25
N PRO A 88 -20.78 -4.89 26.82
CA PRO A 88 -21.28 -3.66 26.22
C PRO A 88 -20.18 -2.62 25.99
N GLU A 89 -19.14 -2.61 26.83
CA GLU A 89 -17.94 -1.76 26.67
C GLU A 89 -17.14 -2.06 25.39
N ASN A 90 -17.26 -3.27 24.82
CA ASN A 90 -16.54 -3.70 23.62
C ASN A 90 -17.41 -3.74 22.37
N LYS A 91 -18.62 -3.14 22.39
CA LYS A 91 -19.51 -3.07 21.22
C LYS A 91 -18.82 -2.57 19.95
N SER A 92 -17.97 -1.53 20.06
CA SER A 92 -17.21 -1.02 18.91
C SER A 92 -16.21 -2.04 18.37
N LYS A 93 -15.58 -2.84 19.23
CA LYS A 93 -14.68 -3.93 18.82
C LYS A 93 -15.44 -5.08 18.19
N LEU A 94 -16.60 -5.44 18.75
CA LEU A 94 -17.47 -6.46 18.19
C LEU A 94 -17.96 -6.05 16.81
N ALA A 95 -18.38 -4.79 16.65
CA ALA A 95 -18.76 -4.23 15.36
C ALA A 95 -17.60 -4.30 14.35
N ALA A 96 -16.37 -3.91 14.75
CA ALA A 96 -15.19 -3.99 13.90
C ALA A 96 -14.85 -5.44 13.49
N ILE A 97 -14.98 -6.42 14.40
CA ILE A 97 -14.78 -7.84 14.08
C ILE A 97 -15.84 -8.31 13.09
N LEU A 98 -17.11 -7.96 13.31
CA LEU A 98 -18.20 -8.37 12.42
C LEU A 98 -18.07 -7.73 11.04
N THR A 99 -17.71 -6.45 10.94
CA THR A 99 -17.43 -5.80 9.66
C THR A 99 -16.16 -6.31 8.99
N TYR A 100 -15.21 -6.87 9.74
CA TYR A 100 -14.03 -7.55 9.20
C TYR A 100 -14.39 -8.90 8.55
N HIS A 101 -15.42 -9.59 9.05
CA HIS A 101 -15.92 -10.81 8.40
C HIS A 101 -16.77 -10.54 7.16
N VAL A 102 -17.07 -9.27 6.85
CA VAL A 102 -17.95 -8.89 5.75
C VAL A 102 -17.16 -8.15 4.68
N VAL A 103 -17.19 -8.69 3.48
CA VAL A 103 -16.62 -8.06 2.28
C VAL A 103 -17.77 -7.48 1.44
N PRO A 104 -17.72 -6.18 1.08
CA PRO A 104 -18.67 -5.61 0.14
C PRO A 104 -18.44 -6.21 -1.25
N GLY A 105 -19.52 -6.63 -1.90
CA GLY A 105 -19.48 -7.27 -3.20
C GLY A 105 -19.76 -8.76 -3.15
N LYS A 106 -20.11 -9.31 -4.32
CA LYS A 106 -20.31 -10.74 -4.51
C LYS A 106 -18.97 -11.36 -4.89
N VAL A 107 -18.39 -12.13 -3.99
CA VAL A 107 -17.15 -12.88 -4.27
C VAL A 107 -17.48 -14.37 -4.14
N THR A 108 -17.62 -15.01 -5.29
CA THR A 108 -17.85 -16.47 -5.37
C THR A 108 -16.56 -17.23 -5.06
N ALA A 109 -16.63 -18.50 -4.66
CA ALA A 109 -15.43 -19.29 -4.36
C ALA A 109 -14.41 -19.31 -5.51
N ALA A 110 -14.90 -19.34 -6.76
CA ALA A 110 -14.07 -19.28 -7.95
C ALA A 110 -13.33 -17.94 -8.14
N GLU A 111 -13.90 -16.85 -7.65
CA GLU A 111 -13.25 -15.53 -7.63
C GLU A 111 -12.35 -15.40 -6.40
N VAL A 112 -12.78 -15.88 -5.24
CA VAL A 112 -11.98 -15.96 -4.01
C VAL A 112 -10.65 -16.68 -4.29
N THR A 113 -10.65 -17.79 -5.04
CA THR A 113 -9.41 -18.50 -5.39
C THR A 113 -8.46 -17.73 -6.32
N LYS A 114 -8.95 -16.71 -7.03
CA LYS A 114 -8.14 -15.87 -7.93
C LYS A 114 -7.66 -14.58 -7.25
N LEU A 115 -8.26 -14.25 -6.11
CA LEU A 115 -7.91 -13.10 -5.31
C LEU A 115 -6.93 -13.54 -4.23
N SER A 116 -5.90 -12.76 -4.05
CA SER A 116 -4.93 -12.86 -2.95
C SER A 116 -5.43 -12.16 -1.69
N GLY A 117 -6.50 -11.38 -1.78
CA GLY A 117 -7.17 -10.79 -0.62
C GLY A 117 -8.31 -9.87 -1.02
N ALA A 118 -9.11 -9.48 -0.03
CA ALA A 118 -10.29 -8.63 -0.22
C ALA A 118 -10.40 -7.58 0.89
N THR A 119 -10.73 -6.34 0.50
CA THR A 119 -10.98 -5.25 1.47
C THR A 119 -12.34 -5.45 2.13
N THR A 120 -12.36 -5.49 3.45
CA THR A 120 -13.57 -5.68 4.27
C THR A 120 -14.30 -4.37 4.55
N LEU A 121 -15.51 -4.43 5.11
CA LEU A 121 -16.24 -3.26 5.57
C LEU A 121 -15.53 -2.52 6.72
N ASN A 122 -14.67 -3.20 7.48
CA ASN A 122 -13.82 -2.56 8.48
C ASN A 122 -12.67 -1.73 7.86
N GLY A 123 -12.49 -1.80 6.54
CA GLY A 123 -11.44 -1.12 5.80
C GLY A 123 -10.06 -1.80 5.90
N GLN A 124 -9.95 -2.92 6.60
CA GLN A 124 -8.76 -3.80 6.57
C GLN A 124 -8.92 -4.87 5.49
N ARG A 125 -7.81 -5.33 4.94
CA ARG A 125 -7.82 -6.43 3.97
C ARG A 125 -7.81 -7.75 4.73
N VAL A 126 -8.48 -8.71 4.15
CA VAL A 126 -8.41 -10.11 4.55
C VAL A 126 -7.60 -10.80 3.49
N ASP A 127 -6.54 -11.48 3.91
CA ASP A 127 -5.70 -12.24 3.01
C ASP A 127 -6.37 -13.56 2.65
N ILE A 128 -6.39 -13.86 1.36
CA ILE A 128 -7.03 -15.06 0.82
C ILE A 128 -5.93 -15.84 0.12
N MET A 129 -5.69 -17.06 0.56
CA MET A 129 -4.71 -17.94 -0.05
C MET A 129 -5.30 -19.33 -0.26
N THR A 130 -4.92 -19.98 -1.34
CA THR A 130 -5.29 -21.38 -1.58
C THR A 130 -4.10 -22.26 -1.23
N GLN A 131 -4.23 -23.05 -0.17
CA GLN A 131 -3.20 -24.00 0.25
C GLN A 131 -3.79 -25.41 0.21
N ASP A 132 -3.10 -26.34 -0.46
CA ASP A 132 -3.51 -27.75 -0.57
C ASP A 132 -4.94 -27.96 -1.10
N GLY A 133 -5.36 -27.12 -2.05
CA GLY A 133 -6.71 -27.16 -2.64
C GLY A 133 -7.82 -26.64 -1.71
N LYS A 134 -7.47 -26.09 -0.54
CA LYS A 134 -8.39 -25.44 0.39
C LYS A 134 -8.18 -23.93 0.39
N VAL A 135 -9.28 -23.19 0.39
CA VAL A 135 -9.25 -21.74 0.54
C VAL A 135 -9.06 -21.42 2.02
N MET A 136 -8.05 -20.61 2.31
CA MET A 136 -7.77 -20.05 3.62
C MET A 136 -7.94 -18.53 3.59
N VAL A 137 -8.52 -17.99 4.65
CA VAL A 137 -8.91 -16.60 4.82
C VAL A 137 -8.29 -16.15 6.14
N ASP A 138 -7.21 -15.37 6.07
CA ASP A 138 -6.41 -14.93 7.22
C ASP A 138 -6.06 -16.07 8.20
N GLY A 139 -5.63 -17.21 7.64
CA GLY A 139 -5.31 -18.42 8.40
C GLY A 139 -6.51 -19.33 8.75
N ALA A 140 -7.75 -18.86 8.60
CA ALA A 140 -8.95 -19.67 8.80
C ALA A 140 -9.28 -20.49 7.55
N THR A 141 -9.58 -21.78 7.71
CA THR A 141 -9.95 -22.65 6.58
C THR A 141 -11.43 -22.51 6.26
N VAL A 142 -11.76 -22.31 4.99
CA VAL A 142 -13.15 -22.32 4.53
C VAL A 142 -13.66 -23.76 4.44
N VAL A 143 -14.66 -24.09 5.26
CA VAL A 143 -15.27 -25.43 5.36
C VAL A 143 -16.37 -25.63 4.32
N LYS A 144 -17.14 -24.58 4.05
CA LYS A 144 -18.26 -24.62 3.09
C LYS A 144 -18.35 -23.29 2.36
N THR A 145 -18.34 -23.33 1.03
CA THR A 145 -18.40 -22.13 0.19
C THR A 145 -19.76 -21.95 -0.50
N ASP A 146 -19.99 -20.77 -1.07
CA ASP A 146 -21.06 -20.47 -2.02
C ASP A 146 -22.49 -20.68 -1.52
N ILE A 147 -22.74 -20.41 -0.24
CA ILE A 147 -24.12 -20.40 0.30
C ILE A 147 -24.82 -19.12 -0.18
N LYS A 148 -25.63 -19.24 -1.23
CA LYS A 148 -26.37 -18.12 -1.83
C LYS A 148 -27.49 -17.63 -0.92
N CYS A 149 -27.50 -16.33 -0.64
CA CYS A 149 -28.54 -15.60 0.08
C CYS A 149 -29.10 -14.48 -0.81
N SER A 150 -30.28 -13.95 -0.50
CA SER A 150 -30.90 -12.86 -1.30
C SER A 150 -30.04 -11.61 -1.42
N ASN A 151 -29.26 -11.33 -0.38
CA ASN A 151 -28.38 -10.17 -0.23
C ASN A 151 -26.88 -10.55 -0.26
N GLY A 152 -26.50 -11.73 -0.74
CA GLY A 152 -25.08 -12.09 -0.72
C GLY A 152 -24.70 -13.56 -0.85
N ILE A 153 -23.47 -13.85 -0.41
CA ILE A 153 -22.88 -15.19 -0.32
C ILE A 153 -22.31 -15.36 1.09
N ILE A 154 -22.56 -16.51 1.71
CA ILE A 154 -21.91 -16.91 2.96
C ILE A 154 -20.84 -17.97 2.65
N HIS A 155 -19.63 -17.74 3.17
CA HIS A 155 -18.55 -18.73 3.23
C HIS A 155 -18.32 -19.10 4.69
N VAL A 156 -18.41 -20.38 5.02
CA VAL A 156 -18.29 -20.89 6.38
C VAL A 156 -16.82 -21.13 6.70
N ILE A 157 -16.32 -20.54 7.78
CA ILE A 157 -14.93 -20.68 8.21
C ILE A 157 -14.82 -21.45 9.54
N ASP A 158 -13.70 -22.13 9.74
CA ASP A 158 -13.45 -22.99 10.89
C ASP A 158 -12.80 -22.27 12.10
N GLN A 159 -12.44 -21.01 11.93
CA GLN A 159 -11.84 -20.11 12.93
C GLN A 159 -12.42 -18.70 12.79
N VAL A 160 -12.40 -17.92 13.87
CA VAL A 160 -12.84 -16.51 13.85
C VAL A 160 -11.64 -15.66 13.42
N ILE A 161 -11.81 -14.86 12.35
CA ILE A 161 -10.77 -13.93 11.89
C ILE A 161 -10.82 -12.66 12.74
N LEU A 162 -9.68 -12.25 13.28
CA LEU A 162 -9.61 -11.09 14.16
C LEU A 162 -8.88 -9.95 13.45
N PRO A 163 -9.51 -8.77 13.31
CA PRO A 163 -8.83 -7.61 12.75
C PRO A 163 -7.64 -7.23 13.63
N ALA A 164 -6.60 -6.65 13.02
CA ALA A 164 -5.49 -6.08 13.79
C ALA A 164 -6.02 -4.93 14.67
N ASP A 165 -5.96 -5.13 15.98
CA ASP A 165 -6.40 -4.19 17.02
C ASP A 165 -5.31 -3.18 17.39
N LYS A 166 -4.05 -3.56 17.20
CA LYS A 166 -2.87 -2.74 17.49
C LYS A 166 -2.64 -1.68 16.43
N ASN A 167 -2.29 -0.47 16.88
CA ASN A 167 -1.89 0.62 15.98
C ASN A 167 -0.49 0.37 15.38
N LEU A 168 -0.10 1.15 14.38
CA LEU A 168 1.19 1.04 13.70
C LEU A 168 2.39 1.04 14.68
N VAL A 169 2.34 1.86 15.73
CA VAL A 169 3.42 2.01 16.72
C VAL A 169 3.49 0.78 17.62
N GLU A 170 2.35 0.28 18.08
CA GLU A 170 2.23 -0.94 18.89
C GLU A 170 2.65 -2.19 18.11
N THR A 171 2.23 -2.30 16.84
CA THR A 171 2.63 -3.39 15.96
C THR A 171 4.14 -3.38 15.71
N ALA A 172 4.73 -2.20 15.50
CA ALA A 172 6.18 -2.06 15.38
C ALA A 172 6.91 -2.40 16.70
N SER A 173 6.36 -1.98 17.85
CA SER A 173 6.91 -2.30 19.17
C SER A 173 6.88 -3.80 19.45
N ALA A 174 5.76 -4.47 19.16
CA ALA A 174 5.58 -5.91 19.34
C ALA A 174 6.53 -6.74 18.47
N ALA A 175 6.92 -6.24 17.29
CA ALA A 175 7.87 -6.93 16.42
C ALA A 175 9.32 -6.88 16.95
N GLY A 176 9.66 -5.94 17.85
CA GLY A 176 10.95 -5.88 18.54
C GLY A 176 12.19 -5.51 17.68
N GLN A 177 12.03 -5.38 16.35
CA GLN A 177 13.11 -5.14 15.36
C GLN A 177 13.18 -3.69 14.84
N PHE A 178 12.38 -2.79 15.44
CA PHE A 178 12.20 -1.40 15.03
C PHE A 178 12.52 -0.41 16.14
N LYS A 179 13.39 -0.77 17.09
CA LYS A 179 13.67 0.07 18.27
C LYS A 179 14.20 1.44 17.86
N THR A 180 15.13 1.46 16.90
CA THR A 180 15.73 2.70 16.37
C THR A 180 14.68 3.59 15.72
N LEU A 181 13.77 3.00 14.94
CA LEU A 181 12.69 3.71 14.27
C LEU A 181 11.71 4.32 15.27
N LEU A 182 11.34 3.58 16.31
CA LEU A 182 10.43 4.05 17.36
C LEU A 182 11.04 5.22 18.13
N THR A 183 12.31 5.13 18.52
CA THR A 183 13.04 6.25 19.16
C THR A 183 13.06 7.47 18.24
N ALA A 184 13.39 7.28 16.96
CA ALA A 184 13.38 8.37 15.97
C ALA A 184 11.99 9.00 15.80
N ALA A 185 10.93 8.19 15.75
CA ALA A 185 9.55 8.66 15.61
C ALA A 185 9.07 9.45 16.83
N THR A 186 9.48 9.05 18.03
CA THR A 186 9.21 9.78 19.27
C THR A 186 9.97 11.12 19.29
N GLU A 187 11.26 11.12 18.97
CA GLU A 187 12.07 12.35 18.93
C GLU A 187 11.61 13.36 17.89
N ALA A 188 11.07 12.87 16.77
CA ALA A 188 10.49 13.68 15.71
C ALA A 188 9.04 14.14 15.99
N GLY A 189 8.42 13.69 17.10
CA GLY A 189 7.03 14.01 17.44
C GLY A 189 6.00 13.41 16.48
N LEU A 190 6.35 12.35 15.75
CA LEU A 190 5.48 11.70 14.77
C LEU A 190 4.77 10.46 15.32
N ALA A 191 5.22 9.91 16.46
CA ALA A 191 4.62 8.73 17.08
C ALA A 191 3.11 8.87 17.31
N GLU A 192 2.66 9.99 17.88
CA GLU A 192 1.22 10.24 18.10
C GLU A 192 0.44 10.40 16.80
N THR A 193 1.03 11.04 15.79
CA THR A 193 0.39 11.20 14.48
C THR A 193 0.24 9.85 13.78
N LEU A 194 1.27 8.99 13.87
CA LEU A 194 1.28 7.65 13.30
C LEU A 194 0.47 6.64 14.13
N ALA A 195 0.12 6.94 15.36
CA ALA A 195 -0.77 6.11 16.19
C ALA A 195 -2.25 6.49 16.02
N ASN A 196 -2.55 7.80 15.93
CA ASN A 196 -3.92 8.31 15.97
C ASN A 196 -4.50 8.67 14.60
N LYS A 197 -3.68 9.10 13.63
CA LYS A 197 -4.15 9.37 12.26
C LYS A 197 -3.97 8.11 11.41
N GLY A 198 -4.85 7.95 10.43
CA GLY A 198 -4.83 6.84 9.49
C GLY A 198 -6.00 6.92 8.52
N PRO A 199 -5.96 6.17 7.40
CA PRO A 199 -5.01 5.11 7.10
C PRO A 199 -3.64 5.57 6.59
N PHE A 200 -2.55 4.95 7.05
CA PHE A 200 -1.19 5.14 6.51
C PHE A 200 -0.49 3.84 6.13
N THR A 201 0.39 3.91 5.16
CA THR A 201 1.30 2.82 4.82
C THR A 201 2.72 3.22 5.21
N VAL A 202 3.36 2.45 6.09
CA VAL A 202 4.69 2.75 6.64
C VAL A 202 5.70 1.76 6.12
N PHE A 203 6.72 2.24 5.43
CA PHE A 203 7.90 1.47 5.10
C PHE A 203 8.85 1.49 6.29
N ALA A 204 8.83 0.44 7.13
CA ALA A 204 9.58 0.39 8.38
C ALA A 204 10.97 -0.23 8.18
N PRO A 205 12.07 0.55 8.25
CA PRO A 205 13.42 0.00 8.22
C PRO A 205 13.74 -0.76 9.51
N THR A 206 14.29 -1.96 9.36
CA THR A 206 14.79 -2.75 10.50
C THR A 206 16.02 -2.11 11.14
N ASP A 207 16.34 -2.48 12.38
CA ASP A 207 17.58 -2.03 13.04
C ASP A 207 18.85 -2.38 12.20
N LYS A 208 18.81 -3.49 11.44
CA LYS A 208 19.87 -3.84 10.47
C LYS A 208 19.99 -2.86 9.31
N ALA A 209 18.87 -2.26 8.89
CA ALA A 209 18.86 -1.23 7.85
C ALA A 209 19.55 0.05 8.33
N PHE A 210 19.35 0.42 9.59
CA PHE A 210 20.06 1.55 10.22
C PHE A 210 21.55 1.26 10.38
N ALA A 211 21.93 0.03 10.72
CA ALA A 211 23.34 -0.37 10.82
C ALA A 211 24.11 -0.33 9.50
N LYS A 212 23.42 -0.36 8.34
CA LYS A 212 24.05 -0.18 7.01
C LYS A 212 24.37 1.29 6.70
N LEU A 213 23.88 2.24 7.48
CA LEU A 213 24.21 3.65 7.30
C LEU A 213 25.67 3.90 7.73
N PRO A 214 26.37 4.85 7.08
CA PRO A 214 27.72 5.21 7.50
C PRO A 214 27.74 5.66 8.96
N GLU A 215 28.76 5.23 9.71
CA GLU A 215 28.95 5.61 11.11
C GLU A 215 28.92 7.15 11.27
N GLY A 216 28.24 7.63 12.31
CA GLY A 216 27.99 9.06 12.56
C GLY A 216 26.78 9.66 11.84
N THR A 217 26.21 9.01 10.81
CA THR A 217 25.01 9.52 10.12
C THR A 217 23.78 9.49 11.03
N LEU A 218 23.56 8.37 11.72
CA LEU A 218 22.43 8.22 12.64
C LEU A 218 22.54 9.18 13.83
N GLU A 219 23.73 9.29 14.42
CA GLU A 219 23.98 10.21 15.52
C GLU A 219 23.74 11.66 15.10
N SER A 220 24.21 12.05 13.91
CA SER A 220 23.93 13.36 13.34
C SER A 220 22.42 13.59 13.16
N LEU A 221 21.69 12.61 12.63
CA LEU A 221 20.24 12.70 12.44
C LEU A 221 19.43 12.74 13.74
N LEU A 222 19.94 12.12 14.82
CA LEU A 222 19.33 12.13 16.15
C LEU A 222 19.63 13.41 16.95
N LYS A 223 20.56 14.26 16.49
CA LYS A 223 20.80 15.56 17.15
C LYS A 223 19.57 16.45 17.08
N PRO A 224 19.28 17.23 18.15
CA PRO A 224 18.13 18.14 18.20
C PRO A 224 18.10 19.13 17.02
N GLU A 225 19.26 19.57 16.56
CA GLU A 225 19.45 20.45 15.40
C GLU A 225 18.91 19.85 14.09
N ASN A 226 18.86 18.52 13.98
CA ASN A 226 18.41 17.81 12.78
C ASN A 226 17.00 17.21 12.92
N LYS A 227 16.23 17.55 13.97
CA LYS A 227 14.85 17.08 14.16
C LYS A 227 13.95 17.32 12.95
N GLN A 228 14.11 18.45 12.27
CA GLN A 228 13.36 18.74 11.04
C GLN A 228 13.71 17.78 9.89
N LYS A 229 14.99 17.39 9.76
CA LYS A 229 15.44 16.40 8.77
C LYS A 229 14.93 15.01 9.13
N LEU A 230 14.98 14.64 10.42
CA LEU A 230 14.46 13.36 10.90
C LEU A 230 12.95 13.24 10.63
N ALA A 231 12.18 14.29 10.94
CA ALA A 231 10.75 14.34 10.63
C ALA A 231 10.49 14.23 9.12
N ALA A 232 11.31 14.87 8.27
CA ALA A 232 11.20 14.74 6.82
C ALA A 232 11.53 13.30 6.33
N ILE A 233 12.54 12.66 6.90
CA ILE A 233 12.91 11.26 6.59
C ILE A 233 11.77 10.33 6.99
N LEU A 234 11.21 10.47 8.19
CA LEU A 234 10.09 9.63 8.63
C LEU A 234 8.84 9.87 7.78
N LYS A 235 8.52 11.12 7.42
CA LYS A 235 7.43 11.42 6.47
C LYS A 235 7.67 10.83 5.09
N TYR A 236 8.92 10.61 4.68
CA TYR A 236 9.25 9.96 3.41
C TYR A 236 9.04 8.43 3.45
N HIS A 237 9.11 7.83 4.63
CA HIS A 237 8.75 6.42 4.82
C HIS A 237 7.24 6.20 4.93
N VAL A 238 6.44 7.26 5.03
CA VAL A 238 5.00 7.18 5.26
C VAL A 238 4.24 7.63 4.01
N VAL A 239 3.33 6.80 3.55
CA VAL A 239 2.40 7.06 2.44
C VAL A 239 0.99 7.18 3.00
N ALA A 240 0.21 8.14 2.48
CA ALA A 240 -1.20 8.28 2.84
C ALA A 240 -2.04 7.19 2.16
N GLY A 241 -2.92 6.55 2.92
CA GLY A 241 -3.76 5.44 2.45
C GLY A 241 -3.23 4.07 2.88
N ARG A 242 -4.10 3.05 2.76
CA ARG A 242 -3.71 1.63 2.84
C ARG A 242 -3.28 1.18 1.45
N VAL A 243 -2.01 0.87 1.28
CA VAL A 243 -1.44 0.39 0.03
C VAL A 243 -0.76 -0.94 0.30
N TYR A 244 -1.40 -2.00 -0.17
CA TYR A 244 -0.85 -3.36 -0.09
C TYR A 244 0.18 -3.57 -1.19
N SER A 245 1.01 -4.59 -1.05
CA SER A 245 2.13 -4.87 -1.95
C SER A 245 1.70 -4.96 -3.41
N GLU A 246 0.57 -5.60 -3.71
CA GLU A 246 0.06 -5.77 -5.07
C GLU A 246 -0.40 -4.45 -5.70
N ASP A 247 -1.14 -3.65 -4.94
CA ASP A 247 -1.59 -2.33 -5.36
C ASP A 247 -0.39 -1.40 -5.54
N ALA A 248 0.60 -1.52 -4.65
CA ALA A 248 1.85 -0.76 -4.72
C ALA A 248 2.66 -1.10 -5.98
N LEU A 249 2.73 -2.39 -6.32
CA LEU A 249 3.42 -2.89 -7.51
C LEU A 249 2.68 -2.50 -8.79
N SER A 250 1.36 -2.52 -8.77
CA SER A 250 0.51 -2.11 -9.90
C SER A 250 0.60 -0.60 -10.14
N ALA A 251 0.66 0.21 -9.08
CA ALA A 251 0.83 1.66 -9.17
C ALA A 251 2.25 2.06 -9.62
N GLY A 252 3.28 1.30 -9.23
CA GLY A 252 4.68 1.54 -9.57
C GLY A 252 5.33 2.75 -8.88
N GLU A 253 4.54 3.72 -8.42
CA GLU A 253 4.99 4.87 -7.63
C GLU A 253 3.95 5.25 -6.57
N ALA A 254 4.41 5.68 -5.40
CA ALA A 254 3.53 6.16 -4.33
C ALA A 254 3.99 7.54 -3.81
N LYS A 255 3.03 8.44 -3.54
CA LYS A 255 3.32 9.77 -2.99
C LYS A 255 3.41 9.72 -1.47
N THR A 256 4.54 10.12 -0.92
CA THR A 256 4.80 10.13 0.53
C THR A 256 4.20 11.38 1.20
N LEU A 257 4.06 11.36 2.53
CA LEU A 257 3.64 12.53 3.32
C LEU A 257 4.65 13.68 3.25
N GLN A 258 5.91 13.40 2.89
CA GLN A 258 6.92 14.42 2.66
C GLN A 258 6.67 15.20 1.36
N GLY A 259 5.90 14.62 0.42
CA GLY A 259 5.55 15.21 -0.88
C GLY A 259 6.28 14.54 -2.06
N SER A 260 7.45 13.95 -1.83
CA SER A 260 8.21 13.21 -2.84
C SER A 260 7.60 11.84 -3.12
N LYS A 261 7.85 11.31 -4.31
CA LYS A 261 7.42 9.97 -4.69
C LYS A 261 8.47 8.92 -4.33
N VAL A 262 8.00 7.73 -3.97
CA VAL A 262 8.82 6.52 -3.88
C VAL A 262 8.47 5.62 -5.05
N LYS A 263 9.48 5.07 -5.72
CA LYS A 263 9.31 4.13 -6.82
C LYS A 263 9.24 2.72 -6.25
N ILE A 264 8.21 1.97 -6.60
CA ILE A 264 8.00 0.61 -6.12
C ILE A 264 8.10 -0.31 -7.33
N SER A 265 8.96 -1.32 -7.25
CA SER A 265 9.16 -2.26 -8.35
C SER A 265 9.45 -3.65 -7.82
N ALA A 266 8.90 -4.68 -8.48
CA ALA A 266 9.29 -6.06 -8.24
C ALA A 266 10.27 -6.49 -9.33
N THR A 267 11.45 -6.96 -8.94
CA THR A 267 12.40 -7.58 -9.87
C THR A 267 12.75 -8.96 -9.34
N GLY A 268 12.40 -10.00 -10.10
CA GLY A 268 12.70 -11.40 -9.74
C GLY A 268 11.96 -11.89 -8.49
N GLY A 269 10.69 -11.50 -8.30
CA GLY A 269 9.88 -11.91 -7.15
C GLY A 269 10.19 -11.17 -5.84
N VAL A 270 11.12 -10.22 -5.86
CA VAL A 270 11.45 -9.38 -4.71
C VAL A 270 10.96 -7.96 -4.95
N ALA A 271 10.01 -7.52 -4.13
CA ALA A 271 9.56 -6.13 -4.12
C ALA A 271 10.66 -5.22 -3.54
N LYS A 272 10.89 -4.08 -4.21
CA LYS A 272 11.85 -3.05 -3.84
C LYS A 272 11.18 -1.69 -3.84
N VAL A 273 11.52 -0.87 -2.85
CA VAL A 273 11.14 0.55 -2.77
C VAL A 273 12.41 1.36 -2.99
N ASN A 274 12.46 2.10 -4.09
CA ASN A 274 13.66 2.73 -4.63
C ASN A 274 14.81 1.71 -4.80
N GLN A 275 15.77 1.69 -3.87
CA GLN A 275 16.87 0.73 -3.82
C GLN A 275 16.79 -0.23 -2.62
N ALA A 276 15.82 -0.03 -1.72
CA ALA A 276 15.61 -0.85 -0.54
C ALA A 276 14.81 -2.10 -0.90
N LYS A 277 15.24 -3.26 -0.40
CA LYS A 277 14.52 -4.53 -0.54
C LYS A 277 13.47 -4.63 0.56
N ILE A 278 12.25 -5.01 0.19
CA ILE A 278 11.20 -5.34 1.16
C ILE A 278 11.44 -6.77 1.65
N LEU A 279 11.57 -6.93 2.97
CA LEU A 279 11.80 -8.21 3.65
C LEU A 279 10.48 -8.91 3.97
N LYS A 280 9.47 -8.15 4.41
CA LYS A 280 8.14 -8.63 4.76
C LYS A 280 7.12 -7.57 4.36
N THR A 281 6.10 -7.94 3.61
CA THR A 281 5.02 -7.05 3.16
C THR A 281 3.76 -7.28 3.98
N ASP A 282 2.79 -6.36 3.83
CA ASP A 282 1.39 -6.56 4.18
C ASP A 282 1.14 -6.89 5.65
N ILE A 283 1.87 -6.22 6.56
CA ILE A 283 1.59 -6.33 8.00
C ILE A 283 0.47 -5.36 8.34
N ASP A 284 -0.73 -5.87 8.58
CA ASP A 284 -1.89 -5.05 8.93
C ASP A 284 -1.80 -4.44 10.34
N ALA A 285 -2.23 -3.18 10.43
CA ALA A 285 -2.43 -2.44 11.67
C ALA A 285 -3.82 -1.76 11.66
N SER A 286 -4.33 -1.43 12.85
CA SER A 286 -5.66 -0.82 12.99
C SER A 286 -5.82 0.49 12.20
N ASN A 287 -4.73 1.25 12.07
CA ASN A 287 -4.69 2.53 11.37
C ASN A 287 -3.78 2.53 10.11
N GLY A 288 -3.39 1.36 9.60
CA GLY A 288 -2.49 1.32 8.44
C GLY A 288 -1.96 -0.05 8.04
N VAL A 289 -0.91 -0.04 7.21
CA VAL A 289 -0.15 -1.22 6.76
C VAL A 289 1.34 -0.95 6.94
N ILE A 290 2.11 -1.96 7.38
CA ILE A 290 3.57 -1.88 7.54
C ILE A 290 4.23 -2.79 6.50
N HIS A 291 5.19 -2.22 5.77
CA HIS A 291 6.10 -2.96 4.90
C HIS A 291 7.52 -2.87 5.46
N VAL A 292 8.11 -4.00 5.79
CA VAL A 292 9.43 -4.09 6.41
C VAL A 292 10.52 -3.99 5.34
N ILE A 293 11.42 -3.03 5.47
CA ILE A 293 12.51 -2.80 4.51
C ILE A 293 13.90 -3.00 5.11
N ASP A 294 14.86 -3.33 4.25
CA ASP A 294 16.25 -3.63 4.64
C ASP A 294 17.24 -2.46 4.52
N ALA A 295 16.76 -1.28 4.10
CA ALA A 295 17.54 -0.06 3.96
C ALA A 295 16.67 1.16 4.31
N VAL A 296 17.26 2.21 4.88
CA VAL A 296 16.55 3.46 5.22
C VAL A 296 16.32 4.28 3.95
N LEU A 297 15.07 4.67 3.69
CA LEU A 297 14.70 5.56 2.61
C LEU A 297 15.10 6.99 2.96
N MET A 298 16.19 7.45 2.37
CA MET A 298 16.57 8.85 2.46
C MET A 298 15.76 9.63 1.41
N PRO A 299 14.99 10.67 1.79
CA PRO A 299 14.44 11.61 0.84
C PRO A 299 15.61 12.35 0.21
N SER A 300 16.20 11.76 -0.82
CA SER A 300 16.97 12.52 -1.78
C SER A 300 15.95 13.45 -2.42
N LYS A 301 15.98 14.75 -2.07
CA LYS A 301 15.50 15.77 -2.99
C LYS A 301 16.32 15.56 -4.27
N ASP A 302 15.85 14.72 -5.19
CA ASP A 302 16.46 14.41 -6.48
C ASP A 302 17.98 14.53 -6.53
N LYS A 303 18.73 13.94 -5.57
CA LYS A 303 20.19 14.09 -5.48
C LYS A 303 20.67 15.50 -5.91
N LYS A 304 20.02 16.55 -5.41
CA LYS A 304 20.36 17.92 -5.76
C LYS A 304 21.68 18.24 -5.08
N LEU A 305 22.78 18.07 -5.80
CA LEU A 305 24.11 18.44 -5.38
C LEU A 305 24.06 19.91 -4.95
N THR A 306 24.43 20.16 -3.71
CA THR A 306 24.78 21.52 -3.28
C THR A 306 25.99 22.00 -4.09
N ALA A 307 26.17 23.31 -4.22
CA ALA A 307 27.34 23.86 -4.92
C ALA A 307 28.66 23.32 -4.35
N SER A 308 28.73 23.14 -3.02
CA SER A 308 29.87 22.55 -2.31
C SER A 308 30.13 21.08 -2.71
N GLU A 309 29.10 20.23 -2.73
CA GLU A 309 29.25 18.82 -3.13
C GLU A 309 29.58 18.68 -4.62
N ALA A 310 29.04 19.57 -5.47
CA ALA A 310 29.38 19.61 -6.88
C ALA A 310 30.85 20.00 -7.08
N CYS A 311 31.34 20.99 -6.36
CA CYS A 311 32.75 21.36 -6.33
C CYS A 311 33.65 20.20 -5.87
N HIS A 312 33.24 19.45 -4.83
CA HIS A 312 33.98 18.27 -4.39
C HIS A 312 34.08 17.21 -5.49
N LYS A 313 32.96 16.85 -6.14
CA LYS A 313 32.95 15.85 -7.23
C LYS A 313 33.72 16.32 -8.46
N ILE A 314 33.68 17.61 -8.77
CA ILE A 314 34.48 18.17 -9.84
C ILE A 314 35.96 17.97 -9.51
N ARG A 315 36.41 18.36 -8.30
CA ARG A 315 37.80 18.23 -7.86
C ARG A 315 38.30 16.78 -7.86
N GLU A 316 37.48 15.85 -7.38
CA GLU A 316 37.80 14.42 -7.37
C GLU A 316 37.97 13.86 -8.79
N ALA A 317 36.98 14.11 -9.68
CA ALA A 317 37.06 13.68 -11.07
C ALA A 317 38.26 14.30 -11.80
N VAL A 318 38.58 15.55 -11.48
CA VAL A 318 39.74 16.30 -11.95
C VAL A 318 41.06 15.64 -11.54
N ALA A 319 41.18 15.17 -10.30
CA ALA A 319 42.38 14.50 -9.80
C ALA A 319 42.54 13.11 -10.45
N GLU A 320 41.46 12.32 -10.49
CA GLU A 320 41.44 11.00 -11.12
C GLU A 320 41.73 11.10 -12.62
N GLY A 321 41.08 12.04 -13.30
CA GLY A 321 41.29 12.28 -14.73
C GLY A 321 42.70 12.78 -15.07
N ALA A 322 43.35 13.57 -14.20
CA ALA A 322 44.73 13.99 -14.42
C ALA A 322 45.70 12.80 -14.36
N SER A 323 45.48 11.87 -13.44
CA SER A 323 46.26 10.62 -13.37
C SER A 323 46.08 9.78 -14.65
N LEU A 324 44.84 9.56 -15.08
CA LEU A 324 44.53 8.82 -16.30
C LEU A 324 45.11 9.48 -17.57
N TYR A 325 45.10 10.81 -17.63
CA TYR A 325 45.65 11.56 -18.74
C TYR A 325 47.17 11.38 -18.84
N ASN A 326 47.87 11.45 -17.71
CA ASN A 326 49.33 11.25 -17.65
C ASN A 326 49.74 9.82 -17.98
N CYS A 327 48.86 8.84 -17.73
CA CYS A 327 49.03 7.44 -18.15
C CYS A 327 48.67 7.17 -19.62
N GLY A 328 48.32 8.20 -20.41
CA GLY A 328 47.97 8.06 -21.83
C GLY A 328 46.54 7.59 -22.11
N HIS A 329 45.69 7.47 -21.08
CA HIS A 329 44.30 7.00 -21.21
C HIS A 329 43.33 8.16 -21.53
N TYR A 330 43.55 8.82 -22.67
CA TYR A 330 42.81 10.03 -23.06
C TYR A 330 41.30 9.79 -23.26
N HIS A 331 40.91 8.64 -23.82
CA HIS A 331 39.49 8.31 -24.04
C HIS A 331 38.73 8.06 -22.73
N GLN A 332 39.36 7.36 -21.78
CA GLN A 332 38.78 7.12 -20.45
C GLN A 332 38.64 8.43 -19.69
N THR A 333 39.67 9.29 -19.77
CA THR A 333 39.66 10.63 -19.18
C THR A 333 38.52 11.49 -19.73
N ALA A 334 38.35 11.54 -21.06
CA ALA A 334 37.25 12.27 -21.69
C ALA A 334 35.87 11.74 -21.27
N THR A 335 35.73 10.42 -21.13
CA THR A 335 34.48 9.78 -20.69
C THR A 335 34.17 10.11 -19.23
N LEU A 336 35.18 10.08 -18.35
CA LEU A 336 35.06 10.46 -16.94
C LEU A 336 34.58 11.92 -16.81
N TYR A 337 35.26 12.86 -17.47
CA TYR A 337 34.88 14.27 -17.42
C TYR A 337 33.49 14.54 -17.99
N ARG A 338 33.12 13.89 -19.10
CA ARG A 338 31.79 14.00 -19.71
C ARG A 338 30.70 13.52 -18.75
N LYS A 339 30.91 12.37 -18.11
CA LYS A 339 29.97 11.79 -17.14
C LYS A 339 29.83 12.68 -15.90
N THR A 340 30.93 13.19 -15.37
CA THR A 340 30.91 14.12 -14.23
C THR A 340 30.16 15.40 -14.57
N MET A 341 30.41 16.00 -15.75
CA MET A 341 29.74 17.22 -16.18
C MET A 341 28.23 17.02 -16.37
N GLN A 342 27.81 15.90 -16.95
CA GLN A 342 26.38 15.54 -17.06
C GLN A 342 25.73 15.37 -15.69
N ASN A 343 26.40 14.70 -14.76
CA ASN A 343 25.91 14.51 -13.39
C ASN A 343 25.78 15.83 -12.61
N VAL A 344 26.68 16.79 -12.86
CA VAL A 344 26.63 18.11 -12.23
C VAL A 344 25.51 18.96 -12.86
N LEU A 345 25.35 18.94 -14.18
CA LEU A 345 24.30 19.67 -14.90
C LEU A 345 22.88 19.21 -14.56
N THR A 346 22.68 17.91 -14.33
CA THR A 346 21.38 17.36 -13.94
C THR A 346 21.15 17.42 -12.42
N GLY A 347 22.22 17.64 -11.66
CA GLY A 347 22.22 17.53 -10.21
C GLY A 347 22.18 18.85 -9.45
N VAL A 348 22.39 20.04 -10.02
CA VAL A 348 22.45 21.30 -9.24
C VAL A 348 21.26 22.21 -9.61
N GLU A 349 20.44 22.58 -8.62
CA GLU A 349 19.23 23.39 -8.83
C GLU A 349 19.52 24.90 -8.98
N ASP A 350 20.40 25.44 -8.12
CA ASP A 350 20.79 26.86 -8.14
C ASP A 350 22.11 27.10 -8.90
N MET A 351 22.29 26.42 -10.02
CA MET A 351 23.48 26.65 -10.85
C MET A 351 23.34 27.99 -11.58
N PRO A 352 24.35 28.88 -11.54
CA PRO A 352 24.35 30.07 -12.36
C PRO A 352 24.12 29.72 -13.83
N ALA A 353 23.19 30.43 -14.49
CA ALA A 353 22.82 30.14 -15.87
C ALA A 353 24.04 30.15 -16.81
N GLU A 354 25.02 31.02 -16.53
CA GLU A 354 26.31 31.11 -17.23
C GLU A 354 27.10 29.80 -17.15
N VAL A 355 27.25 29.22 -15.96
CA VAL A 355 27.98 27.96 -15.72
C VAL A 355 27.31 26.78 -16.44
N SER A 356 25.98 26.68 -16.32
CA SER A 356 25.23 25.61 -17.00
C SER A 356 25.30 25.72 -18.53
N THR A 357 25.33 26.94 -19.07
CA THR A 357 25.43 27.20 -20.51
C THR A 357 26.82 26.82 -21.02
N GLN A 358 27.88 27.23 -20.33
CA GLN A 358 29.26 26.89 -20.69
C GLN A 358 29.50 25.37 -20.67
N MET A 359 29.01 24.66 -19.64
CA MET A 359 29.12 23.20 -19.59
C MET A 359 28.39 22.52 -20.75
N ARG A 360 27.18 22.96 -21.10
CA ARG A 360 26.43 22.41 -22.24
C ARG A 360 27.14 22.66 -23.57
N GLN A 361 27.70 23.85 -23.76
CA GLN A 361 28.49 24.19 -24.94
C GLN A 361 29.76 23.32 -25.04
N ALA A 362 30.48 23.12 -23.94
CA ALA A 362 31.66 22.27 -23.89
C ALA A 362 31.32 20.79 -24.22
N LEU A 363 30.20 20.28 -23.69
CA LEU A 363 29.72 18.94 -24.05
C LEU A 363 29.40 18.82 -25.54
N ALA A 364 28.70 19.80 -26.11
CA ALA A 364 28.37 19.82 -27.53
C ALA A 364 29.63 19.91 -28.40
N HIS A 365 30.57 20.78 -28.05
CA HIS A 365 31.84 20.94 -28.76
C HIS A 365 32.68 19.67 -28.71
N SER A 366 32.78 19.02 -27.54
CA SER A 366 33.53 17.78 -27.37
C SER A 366 33.02 16.63 -28.25
N LYS A 367 31.73 16.60 -28.62
CA LYS A 367 31.17 15.56 -29.49
C LYS A 367 31.64 15.68 -30.94
N ASN A 368 31.95 16.89 -31.38
CA ASN A 368 32.38 17.17 -32.74
C ASN A 368 33.91 17.05 -32.91
N MET A 369 34.65 16.77 -31.84
CA MET A 369 36.10 16.61 -31.87
C MET A 369 36.47 15.15 -32.16
N HIS A 370 37.41 14.92 -33.07
CA HIS A 370 37.91 13.57 -33.39
C HIS A 370 39.08 13.11 -32.51
N CYS A 371 39.70 14.01 -31.74
CA CYS A 371 40.86 13.71 -30.91
C CYS A 371 40.50 13.59 -29.42
N ALA A 372 40.76 12.43 -28.81
CA ALA A 372 40.40 12.15 -27.41
C ALA A 372 41.15 13.05 -26.40
N SER A 373 42.38 13.46 -26.68
CA SER A 373 43.14 14.36 -25.81
C SER A 373 42.57 15.79 -25.84
N GLN A 374 42.12 16.26 -27.01
CA GLN A 374 41.42 17.54 -27.15
C GLN A 374 40.05 17.50 -26.45
N GLN A 375 39.28 16.41 -26.62
CA GLN A 375 38.02 16.20 -25.90
C GLN A 375 38.23 16.29 -24.38
N ALA A 376 39.22 15.57 -23.85
CA ALA A 376 39.53 15.58 -22.43
C ALA A 376 39.92 16.98 -21.94
N TRP A 377 40.74 17.72 -22.71
CA TRP A 377 41.18 19.07 -22.35
C TRP A 377 40.04 20.09 -22.37
N THR A 378 39.19 20.08 -23.40
CA THR A 378 38.02 20.96 -23.47
C THR A 378 37.05 20.74 -22.32
N LEU A 379 36.76 19.47 -22.00
CA LEU A 379 35.88 19.13 -20.89
C LEU A 379 36.51 19.51 -19.55
N ARG A 380 37.83 19.36 -19.42
CA ARG A 380 38.57 19.76 -18.23
C ARG A 380 38.46 21.26 -17.97
N ASN A 381 38.73 22.08 -18.99
CA ASN A 381 38.68 23.54 -18.87
C ASN A 381 37.28 24.03 -18.41
N ALA A 382 36.22 23.44 -18.95
CA ALA A 382 34.86 23.77 -18.54
C ALA A 382 34.53 23.33 -17.09
N LEU A 383 35.09 22.21 -16.62
CA LEU A 383 34.98 21.80 -15.22
C LEU A 383 35.72 22.75 -14.27
N ASP A 384 36.93 23.20 -14.64
CA ASP A 384 37.70 24.14 -13.83
C ASP A 384 37.01 25.51 -13.74
N HIS A 385 36.46 26.02 -14.84
CA HIS A 385 35.66 27.25 -14.85
C HIS A 385 34.41 27.16 -13.96
N ALA A 386 33.70 26.04 -14.05
CA ALA A 386 32.55 25.80 -13.20
C ALA A 386 32.92 25.71 -11.73
N TYR A 387 34.00 24.99 -11.40
CA TYR A 387 34.51 24.90 -10.04
C TYR A 387 34.84 26.29 -9.48
N ALA A 388 35.59 27.12 -10.22
CA ALA A 388 35.98 28.46 -9.78
C ALA A 388 34.78 29.37 -9.49
N ARG A 389 33.71 29.28 -10.30
CA ARG A 389 32.49 30.06 -10.10
C ARG A 389 31.60 29.51 -9.00
N MET A 390 31.52 28.19 -8.88
CA MET A 390 30.71 27.53 -7.85
C MET A 390 31.37 27.54 -6.47
N SER A 391 32.70 27.67 -6.38
CA SER A 391 33.42 27.83 -5.10
C SER A 391 33.38 29.26 -4.55
N ALA A 392 32.93 30.22 -5.34
CA ALA A 392 32.77 31.62 -4.95
C ALA A 392 31.36 31.97 -4.46
N LEU A 393 30.44 30.99 -4.51
CA LEU A 393 29.09 31.01 -3.96
C LEU A 393 29.09 30.33 -2.60
#